data_AF-A0A523N7I6-F1
#
_entry.id   AF-A0A523N7I6-F1
#
_cell.length_a   1.000
_cell.length_b   1.000
_cell.length_c   1.000
_cell.angle_alpha   90.00
_cell.angle_beta   90.00
_cell.angle_gamma   90.00
#
_symmetry.space_group_name_H-M   'P 1'
#
loop_
_entity.id
_entity.type
_entity.pdbx_description
1 polymer ?
#
loop_
_entity_poly.entity_id
_entity_poly.type
_entity_poly.pdbx_seq_one_letter_code
_entity_poly.pdbx_strand_id
1 'polypeptide(L)'
;MKNYQAKTKLQLIEEIESLKNKIEKLEQSGFKINQTEEALQKSEAMFKSIFSQAPGGIELYDSKGNLINANQECLNIFGVGHIEDVMGFKLFEDPNISAEAKTQLRNGEPVDYES
;
A
#
# COMPACT_ATOMS: atom_id res chain seq x y z
N MET A 1 -32.87 35.08 -28.06
CA MET A 1 -31.97 34.89 -29.22
C MET A 1 -30.61 34.47 -28.70
N LYS A 2 -30.14 33.25 -29.01
CA LYS A 2 -28.81 32.79 -28.59
C LYS A 2 -27.77 33.47 -29.47
N ASN A 3 -27.00 34.37 -28.89
CA ASN A 3 -25.96 35.13 -29.57
C ASN A 3 -24.78 34.20 -29.84
N TYR A 4 -24.75 33.58 -31.02
CA TYR A 4 -23.61 32.79 -31.47
C TYR A 4 -22.53 33.76 -31.98
N GLN A 5 -21.52 34.00 -31.16
CA GLN A 5 -20.30 34.65 -31.64
C GLN A 5 -19.62 33.71 -32.63
N ALA A 6 -19.59 34.10 -33.91
CA ALA A 6 -18.85 33.37 -34.93
C ALA A 6 -17.35 33.53 -34.67
N LYS A 7 -16.69 32.42 -34.31
CA LYS A 7 -15.23 32.39 -34.13
C LYS A 7 -14.53 32.64 -35.47
N THR A 8 -13.42 33.36 -35.42
CA THR A 8 -12.57 33.55 -36.61
C THR A 8 -11.78 32.27 -36.92
N LYS A 9 -11.30 32.14 -38.16
CA LYS A 9 -10.48 31.00 -38.58
C LYS A 9 -9.22 30.83 -37.71
N LEU A 10 -8.59 31.94 -37.30
CA LEU A 10 -7.41 31.93 -36.42
C LEU A 10 -7.74 31.37 -35.03
N GLN A 11 -8.85 31.83 -34.44
CA GLN A 11 -9.29 31.34 -33.12
C GLN A 11 -9.59 29.84 -33.12
N LEU A 12 -10.16 29.32 -34.22
CA LEU A 12 -10.40 27.88 -34.37
C LEU A 12 -9.09 27.09 -34.47
N ILE A 13 -8.06 27.62 -35.13
CA ILE A 13 -6.75 26.96 -35.24
C ILE A 13 -6.07 26.88 -33.86
N GLU A 14 -6.05 27.98 -33.10
CA GLU A 14 -5.48 28.02 -31.75
C GLU A 14 -6.20 27.04 -30.81
N GLU A 15 -7.53 26.96 -30.90
CA GLU A 15 -8.32 26.03 -30.09
C GLU A 15 -8.04 24.57 -30.45
N ILE A 16 -7.90 24.25 -31.75
CA ILE A 16 -7.51 22.91 -32.20
C ILE A 16 -6.11 22.54 -31.69
N GLU A 17 -5.13 23.44 -31.75
CA GLU A 17 -3.79 23.19 -31.21
C GLU A 17 -3.83 22.96 -29.70
N SER A 18 -4.61 23.78 -28.96
CA SER A 18 -4.80 23.60 -27.51
C SER A 18 -5.42 22.24 -27.17
N LEU A 19 -6.44 21.82 -27.92
CA LEU A 19 -7.12 20.54 -27.71
C LEU A 19 -6.20 19.35 -28.03
N LYS A 20 -5.41 19.43 -29.12
CA LYS A 20 -4.41 18.40 -29.44
C LYS A 20 -3.40 18.22 -28.31
N ASN A 21 -2.85 19.34 -27.80
CA ASN A 21 -1.92 19.30 -26.67
C ASN A 21 -2.55 18.71 -25.39
N LYS A 22 -3.86 18.92 -25.17
CA LYS A 22 -4.57 18.31 -24.04
C LYS A 22 -4.77 16.81 -24.23
N ILE A 23 -5.14 16.37 -25.44
CA ILE A 23 -5.31 14.94 -25.76
C ILE A 23 -4.00 14.19 -25.53
N GLU A 24 -2.89 14.72 -26.04
CA GLU A 24 -1.57 14.10 -25.86
C GLU A 24 -1.20 13.95 -24.37
N LYS A 25 -1.45 14.97 -23.55
CA LYS A 25 -1.21 14.89 -22.09
C LYS A 25 -2.09 13.86 -21.39
N LEU A 26 -3.35 13.72 -21.81
CA LEU A 26 -4.27 12.73 -21.25
C LEU A 26 -3.84 11.32 -21.62
N GLU A 27 -3.43 11.09 -22.86
CA GLU A 27 -2.91 9.79 -23.31
C GLU A 27 -1.64 9.40 -22.55
N GLN A 28 -0.70 10.34 -22.39
CA GLN A 28 0.50 10.12 -21.58
C GLN A 28 0.17 9.80 -20.12
N SER A 29 -0.81 10.50 -19.54
CA SER A 29 -1.25 10.24 -18.17
C SER A 29 -1.93 8.87 -18.03
N GLY A 30 -2.78 8.49 -18.98
CA GLY A 30 -3.41 7.16 -19.02
C GLY A 30 -2.38 6.04 -19.13
N PHE A 31 -1.40 6.19 -20.01
CA PHE A 31 -0.30 5.23 -20.14
C PHE A 31 0.53 5.09 -18.86
N LYS A 32 0.75 6.20 -18.14
CA LYS A 32 1.46 6.18 -16.86
C LYS A 32 0.66 5.53 -15.74
N ILE A 33 -0.65 5.75 -15.71
CA ILE A 33 -1.57 5.10 -14.74
C ILE A 33 -1.53 3.58 -14.94
N ASN A 34 -1.71 3.10 -16.17
CA ASN A 34 -1.73 1.66 -16.45
C ASN A 34 -0.43 0.98 -16.02
N GLN A 35 0.73 1.56 -16.35
CA GLN A 35 2.01 1.00 -15.92
C GLN A 35 2.18 0.99 -14.39
N THR A 36 1.68 2.02 -13.71
CA THR A 36 1.74 2.11 -12.24
C THR A 36 0.85 1.04 -11.61
N GLU A 37 -0.34 0.82 -12.18
CA GLU A 37 -1.27 -0.22 -11.74
C GLU A 37 -0.70 -1.63 -11.96
N GLU A 38 -0.13 -1.91 -13.13
CA GLU A 38 0.51 -3.21 -13.41
C GLU A 38 1.69 -3.48 -12.46
N ALA A 39 2.53 -2.48 -12.20
CA ALA A 39 3.64 -2.58 -11.26
C ALA A 39 3.15 -2.83 -9.83
N LEU A 40 2.07 -2.15 -9.41
CA LEU A 40 1.45 -2.34 -8.10
C LEU A 40 0.89 -3.75 -7.97
N GLN A 41 0.09 -4.21 -8.93
CA GLN A 41 -0.50 -5.55 -8.93
C GLN A 41 0.58 -6.64 -8.85
N LYS A 42 1.69 -6.48 -9.59
CA LYS A 42 2.81 -7.42 -9.53
C LYS A 42 3.49 -7.42 -8.16
N SER A 43 3.68 -6.24 -7.56
CA SER A 43 4.26 -6.10 -6.22
C SER A 43 3.36 -6.73 -5.16
N GLU A 44 2.06 -6.48 -5.21
CA GLU A 44 1.07 -7.06 -4.30
C GLU A 44 1.02 -8.58 -4.39
N ALA A 45 1.03 -9.13 -5.61
CA ALA A 45 1.06 -10.58 -5.82
C ALA A 45 2.34 -11.20 -5.25
N MET A 46 3.49 -10.55 -5.44
CA MET A 46 4.76 -10.99 -4.88
C MET A 46 4.77 -10.93 -3.35
N PHE A 47 4.32 -9.81 -2.76
CA PHE A 47 4.18 -9.65 -1.32
C PHE A 47 3.28 -10.74 -0.73
N LYS A 48 2.09 -10.93 -1.29
CA LYS A 48 1.14 -11.96 -0.84
C LYS A 48 1.74 -13.37 -0.92
N SER A 49 2.46 -13.65 -2.00
CA SER A 49 3.14 -14.93 -2.20
C SER A 49 4.20 -15.18 -1.11
N ILE A 50 5.09 -14.21 -0.86
CA ILE A 50 6.14 -14.31 0.15
C ILE A 50 5.54 -14.42 1.55
N PHE A 51 4.60 -13.53 1.89
CA PHE A 51 3.98 -13.48 3.20
C PHE A 51 3.26 -14.80 3.54
N SER A 52 2.47 -15.33 2.61
CA SER A 52 1.69 -16.55 2.83
C SER A 52 2.49 -17.85 2.81
N GLN A 53 3.60 -17.91 2.05
CA GLN A 53 4.39 -19.13 1.90
C GLN A 53 5.69 -19.11 2.72
N ALA A 54 5.96 -18.05 3.48
CA ALA A 54 7.11 -18.00 4.37
C ALA A 54 7.05 -19.16 5.39
N PRO A 55 8.15 -19.89 5.59
CA PRO A 55 8.19 -21.02 6.53
C PRO A 55 8.17 -20.60 8.01
N GLY A 56 8.35 -19.30 8.31
CA GLY A 56 8.25 -18.74 9.65
C GLY A 56 6.95 -17.97 9.84
N GLY A 57 6.52 -17.84 11.09
CA GLY A 57 5.45 -16.93 11.48
C GLY A 57 5.86 -15.48 11.23
N ILE A 58 5.01 -14.74 10.51
CA ILE A 58 5.19 -13.31 10.27
C ILE A 58 3.96 -12.58 10.82
N GLU A 59 4.22 -11.60 11.66
CA GLU A 59 3.22 -10.65 12.15
C GLU A 59 3.57 -9.24 11.65
N LEU A 60 2.55 -8.49 11.24
CA LEU A 60 2.68 -7.13 10.73
C LEU A 60 1.96 -6.17 11.68
N TYR A 61 2.67 -5.15 12.15
CA TYR A 61 2.17 -4.17 13.10
C TYR A 61 2.16 -2.75 12.49
N ASP A 62 1.22 -1.92 12.93
CA ASP A 62 1.25 -0.49 12.65
C ASP A 62 2.29 0.24 13.53
N SER A 63 2.52 1.53 13.28
CA SER A 63 3.47 2.33 14.06
C SER A 63 3.07 2.54 15.53
N LYS A 64 1.83 2.21 15.90
CA LYS A 64 1.34 2.24 17.28
C LYS A 64 1.42 0.86 17.94
N GLY A 65 1.90 -0.15 17.22
CA GLY A 65 2.05 -1.52 17.69
C GLY A 65 0.75 -2.33 17.64
N ASN A 66 -0.27 -1.90 16.90
CA ASN A 66 -1.48 -2.70 16.70
C ASN A 66 -1.23 -3.74 15.60
N LEU A 67 -1.61 -4.99 15.86
CA LEU A 67 -1.54 -6.04 14.86
C LEU A 67 -2.44 -5.70 13.67
N ILE A 68 -1.83 -5.58 12.49
CA ILE A 68 -2.51 -5.38 11.20
C ILE A 68 -2.85 -6.74 10.59
N ASN A 69 -1.89 -7.68 10.63
CA ASN A 69 -2.04 -8.98 9.99
C ASN A 69 -1.02 -9.99 10.52
N ALA A 70 -1.28 -11.27 10.32
CA ALA A 70 -0.31 -12.36 10.51
C ALA A 70 -0.47 -13.39 9.40
N ASN A 71 0.63 -14.04 9.01
CA ASN A 71 0.55 -15.10 8.01
C ASN A 71 -0.05 -16.38 8.59
N GLN A 72 -0.46 -17.30 7.72
CA GLN A 72 -1.07 -18.56 8.14
C GLN A 72 -0.13 -19.37 9.04
N GLU A 73 1.18 -19.33 8.79
CA GLU A 73 2.14 -20.07 9.60
C GLU A 73 2.22 -19.53 11.04
N CYS A 74 2.14 -18.22 11.25
CA CYS A 74 2.02 -17.63 12.58
C CYS A 74 0.78 -18.16 13.32
N LEU A 75 -0.38 -18.18 12.67
CA LEU A 75 -1.61 -18.71 13.25
C LEU A 75 -1.45 -20.20 13.61
N ASN A 76 -0.81 -20.98 12.75
CA ASN A 76 -0.53 -22.41 12.99
C ASN A 76 0.39 -22.60 14.22
N ILE A 77 1.46 -21.83 14.32
CA ILE A 77 2.42 -21.86 15.44
C ILE A 77 1.71 -21.59 16.78
N PHE A 78 0.82 -20.61 16.81
CA PHE A 78 0.07 -20.23 18.01
C PHE A 78 -1.22 -21.04 18.22
N GLY A 79 -1.58 -21.93 17.30
CA GLY A 79 -2.80 -22.74 17.38
C GLY A 79 -4.09 -21.92 17.24
N VAL A 80 -4.04 -20.80 16.54
CA VAL A 80 -5.15 -19.88 16.32
C VAL A 80 -5.88 -20.24 15.02
N GLY A 81 -7.21 -20.31 15.07
CA GLY A 81 -8.03 -20.69 13.91
C GLY A 81 -8.25 -19.54 12.92
N HIS A 82 -8.43 -18.32 13.43
CA HIS A 82 -8.80 -17.15 12.64
C HIS A 82 -8.00 -15.92 13.08
N ILE A 83 -7.57 -15.11 12.11
CA ILE A 83 -6.79 -13.88 12.40
C ILE A 83 -7.61 -12.93 13.29
N GLU A 84 -8.93 -12.90 13.10
CA GLU A 84 -9.87 -12.07 13.87
C GLU A 84 -9.77 -12.30 15.39
N ASP A 85 -9.37 -13.49 15.82
CA ASP A 85 -9.22 -13.84 17.24
C ASP A 85 -8.01 -13.17 17.89
N VAL A 86 -7.02 -12.75 17.09
CA VAL A 86 -5.82 -12.03 17.53
C VAL A 86 -5.80 -10.56 17.09
N MET A 87 -6.77 -10.13 16.28
CA MET A 87 -6.94 -8.73 15.89
C MET A 87 -7.18 -7.87 17.13
N GLY A 88 -6.33 -6.87 17.33
CA GLY A 88 -6.34 -6.02 18.53
C GLY A 88 -5.24 -6.34 19.54
N PHE A 89 -4.41 -7.35 19.27
CA PHE A 89 -3.15 -7.52 19.98
C PHE A 89 -2.26 -6.28 19.81
N LYS A 90 -1.66 -5.85 20.92
CA LYS A 90 -0.85 -4.65 21.01
C LYS A 90 0.56 -4.99 21.45
N LEU A 91 1.49 -4.97 20.50
CA LEU A 91 2.89 -5.30 20.67
C LEU A 91 3.52 -4.56 21.87
N PHE A 92 3.25 -3.26 22.00
CA PHE A 92 3.87 -2.47 23.08
C PHE A 92 3.21 -2.62 24.45
N GLU A 93 2.02 -3.23 24.53
CA GLU A 93 1.36 -3.56 25.80
C GLU A 93 1.68 -5.00 26.26
N ASP A 94 2.32 -5.81 25.40
CA ASP A 94 2.68 -7.20 25.73
C ASP A 94 3.63 -7.26 26.95
N PRO A 95 3.22 -7.89 28.07
CA PRO A 95 4.08 -8.04 29.25
C PRO A 95 5.32 -8.92 28.99
N ASN A 96 5.33 -9.73 27.94
CA ASN A 96 6.46 -10.61 27.59
C ASN A 96 7.60 -9.87 26.86
N ILE A 97 7.35 -8.64 26.40
CA ILE A 97 8.36 -7.82 25.73
C ILE A 97 8.98 -6.84 26.73
N SER A 98 10.31 -6.81 26.80
CA SER A 98 11.03 -5.95 27.73
C SER A 98 10.83 -4.46 27.40
N ALA A 99 10.97 -3.58 28.40
CA ALA A 99 10.87 -2.14 28.19
C ALA A 99 11.95 -1.62 27.20
N GLU A 100 13.12 -2.25 27.21
CA GLU A 100 14.21 -1.96 26.27
C GLU A 100 13.82 -2.34 24.83
N ALA A 101 13.36 -3.56 24.62
CA ALA A 101 12.90 -4.02 23.30
C ALA A 101 11.77 -3.13 22.76
N LYS A 102 10.80 -2.76 23.60
CA LYS A 102 9.73 -1.81 23.22
C LYS A 102 10.30 -0.45 22.78
N THR A 103 11.34 0.04 23.43
CA THR A 103 11.97 1.32 23.09
C THR A 103 12.70 1.23 21.76
N GLN A 104 13.47 0.17 21.53
CA GLN A 104 14.18 -0.09 20.27
C GLN A 104 13.19 -0.20 19.10
N LEU A 105 12.14 -1.02 19.26
CA LEU A 105 11.09 -1.17 18.24
C LEU A 105 10.38 0.17 17.92
N ARG A 106 10.14 1.03 18.92
CA ARG A 106 9.57 2.37 18.70
C ARG A 106 10.50 3.29 17.91
N ASN A 107 11.81 3.07 18.01
CA ASN A 107 12.81 3.80 17.24
C ASN A 107 13.04 3.19 15.84
N GLY A 108 12.37 2.08 15.52
CA GLY A 108 12.54 1.35 14.26
C GLY A 108 13.79 0.48 14.23
N GLU A 109 14.38 0.20 15.39
CA GLU A 109 15.55 -0.67 15.52
C GLU A 109 15.09 -2.14 15.62
N PRO A 110 15.79 -3.07 14.94
CA PRO A 110 15.49 -4.49 15.04
C PRO A 110 15.81 -5.01 16.45
N VAL A 111 14.98 -5.95 16.93
CA VAL A 111 15.21 -6.65 18.20
C VAL A 111 15.27 -8.14 17.89
N ASP A 112 16.41 -8.76 18.19
CA ASP A 112 16.59 -10.19 18.11
C ASP A 112 16.34 -10.80 19.49
N TYR A 113 15.43 -11.78 19.56
CA TYR A 113 15.24 -12.60 20.75
C TYR A 113 15.99 -13.92 20.55
N GLU A 114 17.10 -14.09 21.27
CA GLU A 114 17.74 -15.39 21.42
C GLU A 114 17.00 -16.16 22.52
N SER A 115 16.39 -17.28 22.14
CA SER A 115 15.80 -18.27 23.05
C SER A 115 16.84 -19.25 23.58
#